data_AF-W7PGR9-F1
#
_entry.id   AF-W7PGR9-F1
#
_cell.length_a   1.000
_cell.length_b   1.000
_cell.length_c   1.000
_cell.angle_alpha   90.00
_cell.angle_beta   90.00
_cell.angle_gamma   90.00
#
_symmetry.space_group_name_H-M   'P 1'
#
loop_
_entity.id
_entity.type
_entity.pdbx_description
1 polymer ?
#
loop_
_entity_poly.entity_id
_entity_poly.type
_entity_poly.pdbx_seq_one_letter_code
_entity_poly.pdbx_strand_id
1 'polypeptide(L)' 'MIGLFKGLSVTDIANELCISDKTVFTHKYMLMQKFNLRSDYELIKLLNRIAAKNSWVNIFHQYLNR' A
#
# COMPACT_ATOMS: atom_id res chain seq x y z
N MET A 1 3.03 1.63 -3.48
CA MET A 1 2.51 1.69 -2.09
C MET A 1 2.59 0.40 -1.31
N ILE A 2 2.54 -0.76 -1.96
CA ILE A 2 2.69 -2.06 -1.27
C ILE A 2 4.00 -2.18 -0.49
N GLY A 3 5.07 -1.50 -0.93
CA GLY A 3 6.34 -1.44 -0.19
C GLY A 3 6.21 -0.83 1.22
N LEU A 4 5.41 0.22 1.41
CA LEU A 4 5.20 0.80 2.75
C LEU A 4 4.49 -0.19 3.69
N PHE A 5 3.55 -0.97 3.16
CA PHE A 5 2.90 -2.05 3.91
C PHE A 5 3.90 -3.14 4.32
N LYS A 6 4.91 -3.42 3.47
CA LYS A 6 6.00 -4.35 3.75
C LYS A 6 7.07 -3.78 4.69
N GLY A 7 6.91 -2.55 5.18
CA GLY A 7 7.90 -1.89 6.06
C GLY A 7 9.12 -1.33 5.33
N LEU A 8 9.08 -1.25 3.99
CA LEU A 8 10.15 -0.63 3.21
C LEU A 8 10.17 0.88 3.43
N SER A 9 11.37 1.46 3.50
CA SER A 9 11.52 2.92 3.54
C SER A 9 11.13 3.54 2.18
N VAL A 10 10.92 4.87 2.17
CA VAL A 10 10.66 5.59 0.92
C VAL A 10 11.80 5.39 -0.09
N THR A 11 13.04 5.35 0.39
CA THR A 11 14.23 5.17 -0.43
C THR A 11 14.36 3.76 -0.97
N ASP A 12 14.01 2.73 -0.18
CA ASP A 12 13.94 1.35 -0.68
C ASP A 12 12.92 1.23 -1.81
N ILE A 13 11.75 1.85 -1.64
CA ILE A 13 10.69 1.87 -2.67
C ILE A 13 11.14 2.64 -3.91
N ALA A 14 11.83 3.76 -3.74
CA ALA A 14 12.38 4.55 -4.84
C ALA A 14 13.38 3.73 -5.67
N ASN A 15 14.28 3.02 -4.98
CA ASN A 15 15.26 2.13 -5.60
C ASN A 15 14.61 0.95 -6.31
N GLU A 16 13.66 0.25 -5.68
CA GLU A 16 12.95 -0.89 -6.30
C GLU A 16 12.19 -0.48 -7.57
N LEU A 17 11.64 0.73 -7.59
CA LEU A 17 10.84 1.24 -8.69
C LEU A 17 11.65 2.06 -9.70
N CYS A 18 12.96 2.26 -9.49
CA CYS A 18 13.82 3.13 -10.29
C CYS A 18 13.24 4.54 -10.50
N ILE A 19 12.67 5.14 -9.45
CA ILE A 19 12.12 6.50 -9.45
C ILE A 19 12.74 7.33 -8.33
N SER A 20 12.53 8.64 -8.35
CA SER A 20 12.98 9.51 -7.26
C SER A 20 12.16 9.33 -5.99
N ASP A 21 12.76 9.56 -4.82
CA ASP A 21 12.03 9.61 -3.54
C ASP A 21 10.86 10.61 -3.60
N LYS A 22 11.05 11.74 -4.30
CA LYS A 22 9.99 12.74 -4.50
C LYS A 22 8.77 12.15 -5.21
N THR A 23 9.00 11.31 -6.21
CA THR A 23 7.91 10.62 -6.93
C THR A 23 7.15 9.68 -5.99
N VAL A 24 7.87 8.96 -5.10
CA VAL A 24 7.25 8.12 -4.07
C VAL A 24 6.40 8.96 -3.10
N PHE A 25 6.91 10.11 -2.64
CA PHE A 25 6.16 11.05 -1.81
C PHE A 25 4.92 11.60 -2.53
N THR A 26 5.02 11.95 -3.81
CA THR A 26 3.86 12.40 -4.60
C THR A 26 2.79 11.33 -4.63
N HIS A 27 3.13 10.09 -4.96
CA HIS A 27 2.18 8.97 -4.92
C HIS A 27 1.60 8.74 -3.52
N LYS A 28 2.39 8.98 -2.47
CA LYS A 28 1.94 8.96 -1.08
C LYS A 28 0.84 9.97 -0.80
N TYR A 29 1.10 11.22 -1.08
CA TYR A 29 0.14 12.29 -0.83
C TYR A 29 -1.08 12.17 -1.72
N MET A 30 -0.94 11.71 -2.96
CA MET A 30 -2.09 11.41 -3.82
C MET A 30 -3.00 10.34 -3.21
N LEU A 31 -2.44 9.27 -2.64
CA LEU A 31 -3.25 8.25 -1.98
C LEU A 31 -3.95 8.81 -0.73
N MET A 32 -3.22 9.58 0.09
CA MET A 32 -3.78 10.21 1.28
C MET A 32 -4.93 11.15 0.92
N GLN A 33 -4.77 12.01 -0.09
CA GLN A 33 -5.84 12.90 -0.56
C GLN A 33 -7.04 12.13 -1.10
N LYS A 34 -6.80 11.11 -1.93
CA LYS A 34 -7.87 10.30 -2.53
C LYS A 34 -8.77 9.63 -1.48
N PHE A 35 -8.21 9.23 -0.35
CA PHE A 35 -8.93 8.58 0.74
C PHE A 35 -9.17 9.49 1.95
N ASN A 36 -8.91 10.80 1.81
CA ASN A 36 -9.06 11.81 2.86
C ASN A 36 -8.33 11.45 4.17
N LEU A 37 -7.11 10.94 4.06
CA LEU A 37 -6.26 10.54 5.17
C LEU A 37 -5.38 11.71 5.61
N ARG A 38 -5.24 11.88 6.91
CA ARG A 38 -4.50 13.01 7.53
C ARG A 38 -3.13 12.61 8.06
N SER A 39 -2.82 11.32 8.11
CA SER A 39 -1.55 10.84 8.67
C SER A 39 -1.05 9.55 8.00
N ASP A 40 0.25 9.31 8.15
CA ASP A 40 0.90 8.06 7.72
C ASP A 40 0.33 6.85 8.45
N TYR A 41 -0.07 7.03 9.71
CA TYR A 41 -0.75 5.99 10.48
C TYR A 41 -2.08 5.58 9.83
N GLU A 42 -2.91 6.54 9.42
CA GLU A 42 -4.17 6.26 8.73
C GLU A 42 -3.94 5.56 7.39
N LEU A 43 -2.89 5.95 6.66
CA LEU A 43 -2.46 5.28 5.43
C LEU A 43 -2.08 3.83 5.68
N ILE A 44 -1.24 3.55 6.67
CA ILE A 44 -0.83 2.19 7.03
C ILE A 44 -2.05 1.37 7.47
N LYS A 45 -2.95 1.95 8.28
CA LYS A 45 -4.19 1.30 8.71
C LYS A 45 -5.09 0.94 7.53
N LEU A 46 -5.21 1.81 6.54
CA LEU A 46 -5.94 1.53 5.30
C LEU A 46 -5.29 0.39 4.51
N LEU A 47 -3.97 0.44 4.31
CA LEU A 47 -3.23 -0.60 3.58
C LEU A 47 -3.39 -1.97 4.26
N ASN A 48 -3.31 -2.03 5.60
CA ASN A 48 -3.57 -3.24 6.38
C ASN A 48 -4.98 -3.81 6.15
N ARG A 49 -6.01 -2.95 6.13
CA ARG A 49 -7.39 -3.38 5.86
C ARG A 49 -7.55 -3.93 4.44
N ILE A 50 -6.92 -3.29 3.45
CA ILE A 50 -6.94 -3.74 2.05
C ILE A 50 -6.21 -5.07 1.91
N ALA A 51 -5.05 -5.23 2.55
CA ALA A 51 -4.29 -6.48 2.53
C ALA A 51 -5.08 -7.62 3.17
N ALA A 52 -5.70 -7.39 4.33
CA ALA A 52 -6.58 -8.37 4.97
C ALA A 52 -7.74 -8.79 4.06
N LYS A 53 -8.43 -7.82 3.45
CA LYS A 53 -9.55 -8.11 2.52
C LYS A 53 -9.10 -8.91 1.29
N ASN A 54 -7.95 -8.57 0.69
CA ASN A 54 -7.40 -9.32 -0.45
C ASN A 54 -6.98 -10.75 -0.05
N SER A 55 -6.42 -10.95 1.14
CA SER A 55 -6.11 -12.28 1.65
C SER A 55 -7.37 -13.15 1.73
N TRP A 56 -8.48 -12.61 2.23
CA TRP A 56 -9.76 -13.32 2.26
C TRP A 56 -10.28 -13.63 0.87
N VAL A 57 -10.27 -12.66 -0.06
CA VAL A 57 -10.69 -12.90 -1.45
C VAL A 57 -9.87 -14.02 -2.08
N ASN A 58 -8.55 -14.02 -1.89
CA ASN A 58 -7.69 -15.06 -2.46
C ASN A 58 -7.98 -16.46 -1.87
N ILE A 59 -8.27 -16.54 -0.57
CA ILE A 59 -8.70 -17.78 0.09
C ILE A 59 -10.05 -18.23 -0.47
N PHE A 60 -11.05 -17.34 -0.55
CA PHE A 60 -12.37 -17.67 -1.10
C PHE A 60 -12.31 -18.16 -2.55
N HIS A 61 -11.51 -17.54 -3.41
CA HIS A 61 -11.28 -18.01 -4.77
C HIS A 61 -10.65 -19.41 -4.82
N GLN A 62 -9.75 -19.72 -3.88
CA GLN A 62 -9.14 -21.05 -3.78
C GLN A 62 -10.15 -22.12 -3.31
N TYR A 63 -11.11 -21.75 -2.45
CA TYR A 63 -12.17 -22.65 -1.99
C TYR A 63 -13.25 -22.91 -3.04
N LEU A 64 -13.57 -21.93 -3.89
CA LEU A 64 -14.64 -22.04 -4.90
C LEU A 64 -14.19 -22.69 -6.22
N ASN A 65 -12.90 -22.75 -6.51
CA ASN A 65 -12.34 -23.40 -7.70
C ASN A 65 -11.87 -24.85 -7.45
N ARG A 66 -12.46 -25.54 -6.47
CA ARG A 66 -12.15 -26.94 -6.15
C ARG A 66 -13.31 -27.86 -6.50
#